data_AF-A0A1C6I7M3-F1
#
_entry.id   AF-A0A1C6I7M3-F1
#
_cell.length_a   1.000
_cell.length_b   1.000
_cell.length_c   1.000
_cell.angle_alpha   90.00
_cell.angle_beta   90.00
_cell.angle_gamma   90.00
#
_symmetry.space_group_name_H-M   'P 1'
#
loop_
_entity.id
_entity.type
_entity.pdbx_description
1 polymer ?
#
loop_
_entity_poly.entity_id
_entity_poly.type
_entity_poly.pdbx_seq_one_letter_code
_entity_poly.pdbx_strand_id
1 'polypeptide(L)'
;MRKQHEDSIEVYKTENADCEKRQEQIKLQNRQNYEKYHEGQMNQKQFVEAKKQLEEERERLQKRVHELVELIDSEKEILMKKNVPVEQMLKYLGYEKLTREMLEEYVQGIYVYDDGRVEVEWNEKQ
;
A
#
# COMPACT_ATOMS: atom_id res chain seq x y z
N MET A 1 0.92 -17.31 8.56
CA MET A 1 1.50 -16.63 7.37
C MET A 1 0.60 -15.53 6.83
N ARG A 2 -0.64 -15.78 6.39
CA ARG A 2 -1.55 -14.72 5.89
C ARG A 2 -1.82 -13.60 6.92
N LYS A 3 -2.21 -14.00 8.13
CA LYS A 3 -2.48 -13.08 9.24
C LYS A 3 -1.32 -12.11 9.51
N GLN A 4 -0.08 -12.58 9.39
CA GLN A 4 1.11 -11.75 9.59
C GLN A 4 1.21 -10.60 8.57
N HIS A 5 0.91 -10.86 7.30
CA HIS A 5 0.93 -9.83 6.25
C HIS A 5 -0.25 -8.84 6.42
N GLU A 6 -1.42 -9.34 6.85
CA GLU A 6 -2.57 -8.49 7.18
C GLU A 6 -2.28 -7.58 8.38
N ASP A 7 -1.69 -8.13 9.44
CA ASP A 7 -1.24 -7.39 10.63
C ASP A 7 -0.18 -6.33 10.25
N SER A 8 0.80 -6.68 9.40
CA SER A 8 1.81 -5.72 8.90
C SER A 8 1.17 -4.55 8.14
N ILE A 9 0.19 -4.82 7.26
CA ILE A 9 -0.54 -3.77 6.53
C ILE A 9 -1.28 -2.84 7.50
N GLU A 10 -1.91 -3.39 8.55
CA GLU A 10 -2.61 -2.58 9.56
C GLU A 10 -1.64 -1.68 10.34
N VAL A 11 -0.48 -2.21 10.72
CA VAL A 11 0.58 -1.43 11.37
C VAL A 11 1.04 -0.27 10.48
N TYR A 12 1.35 -0.54 9.20
CA TYR A 12 1.80 0.50 8.28
C TYR A 12 0.73 1.55 7.99
N LYS A 13 -0.55 1.16 7.90
CA LYS A 13 -1.65 2.12 7.75
C LYS A 13 -1.79 3.03 8.96
N THR A 14 -1.63 2.47 10.16
CA THR A 14 -1.69 3.24 11.41
C THR A 14 -0.55 4.26 11.46
N GLU A 15 0.68 3.83 11.15
CA GLU A 15 1.84 4.73 11.09
C GLU A 15 1.67 5.83 10.03
N ASN A 16 1.11 5.50 8.88
CA ASN A 16 0.85 6.47 7.81
C ASN A 16 -0.16 7.54 8.26
N ALA A 17 -1.26 7.13 8.91
CA ALA A 17 -2.24 8.06 9.47
C ALA A 17 -1.63 8.98 10.54
N ASP A 18 -0.69 8.48 11.35
CA ASP A 18 0.02 9.30 12.33
C ASP A 18 1.02 10.26 11.67
N CYS A 19 1.66 9.86 10.57
CA CYS A 19 2.47 10.75 9.75
C CYS A 19 1.63 11.90 9.15
N GLU A 20 0.44 11.60 8.63
CA GLU A 20 -0.51 12.60 8.11
C GLU A 20 -0.93 13.61 9.17
N LYS A 21 -1.35 13.13 10.36
CA LYS A 21 -1.67 14.00 11.50
C LYS A 21 -0.50 14.90 11.88
N ARG A 22 0.74 14.37 11.87
CA ARG A 22 1.93 15.16 12.18
C ARG A 22 2.18 16.24 11.12
N GLN A 23 1.97 15.94 9.83
CA GLN A 23 2.06 16.96 8.79
C GLN A 23 1.03 18.08 8.95
N GLU A 24 -0.19 17.77 9.40
CA GLU A 24 -1.21 18.78 9.72
C GLU A 24 -0.80 19.65 10.91
N GLN A 25 -0.22 19.05 11.95
CA GLN A 25 0.34 19.78 13.08
C GLN A 25 1.46 20.74 12.65
N ILE A 26 2.35 20.31 11.76
CA ILE A 26 3.40 21.16 11.19
C ILE A 26 2.80 22.37 10.46
N LYS A 27 1.73 22.18 9.67
CA LYS A 27 1.01 23.29 9.00
C LYS A 27 0.42 24.27 10.01
N LEU A 28 -0.15 23.78 11.11
CA LEU A 28 -0.67 24.63 12.18
C LEU A 28 0.44 25.39 12.90
N GLN A 29 1.54 24.71 13.26
CA GLN A 29 2.70 25.31 13.91
C GLN A 29 3.32 26.41 13.05
N ASN A 30 3.42 26.20 11.73
CA ASN A 30 3.96 27.21 10.82
C ASN A 30 3.08 28.48 10.78
N ARG A 31 1.74 28.33 10.81
CA ARG A 31 0.82 29.47 10.91
C ARG A 31 0.98 30.23 12.23
N GLN A 32 1.03 29.52 13.35
CA GLN A 32 1.25 30.11 14.67
C GLN A 32 2.61 30.83 14.76
N ASN A 33 3.64 30.27 14.15
CA ASN A 33 4.96 30.91 14.06
C ASN A 33 4.90 32.20 13.26
N TYR A 34 4.13 32.23 12.17
CA TYR A 34 3.92 33.44 11.39
C TYR A 34 3.18 34.53 12.18
N GLU A 35 2.12 34.17 12.90
CA GLU A 35 1.37 35.09 13.77
C GLU A 35 2.27 35.70 14.85
N LYS A 36 3.04 34.87 15.57
CA LYS A 36 4.00 35.35 16.59
C LYS A 36 5.07 36.26 16.02
N TYR A 37 5.55 35.98 14.81
CA TYR A 37 6.52 36.84 14.12
C TYR A 37 5.91 38.20 13.76
N HIS A 38 4.68 38.19 13.23
CA HIS A 38 3.95 39.40 12.87
C HIS A 38 3.59 40.26 14.09
N GLU A 39 3.24 39.64 15.21
CA GLU A 39 2.97 40.30 16.50
C GLU A 39 4.23 40.76 17.24
N GLY A 40 5.42 40.50 16.70
CA GLY A 40 6.70 40.87 17.32
C GLY A 40 7.09 40.02 18.54
N GLN A 41 6.34 38.96 18.85
CA GLN A 41 6.63 38.00 19.92
C GLN A 41 7.78 37.05 19.54
N MET A 42 8.07 36.93 18.25
CA MET A 42 9.18 36.16 17.71
C MET A 42 10.00 37.01 16.75
N ASN A 43 11.33 36.96 16.86
CA ASN A 43 12.19 37.69 15.93
C ASN A 43 12.44 36.91 14.62
N GLN A 44 12.99 37.58 13.62
CA GLN A 44 13.21 36.99 12.30
C GLN A 44 14.13 35.76 12.35
N LYS A 45 15.18 35.78 13.16
CA LYS A 45 16.12 34.66 13.28
C LYS A 45 15.43 33.42 13.84
N GLN A 46 14.65 33.59 14.91
CA GLN A 46 13.83 32.54 15.51
C GLN A 46 12.80 31.98 14.52
N PHE A 47 12.12 32.84 13.77
CA PHE A 47 11.15 32.42 12.75
C PHE A 47 11.81 31.57 11.66
N VAL A 48 12.95 32.02 11.11
CA VAL A 48 13.68 31.31 10.05
C VAL A 48 14.18 29.96 10.53
N GLU A 49 14.71 29.89 11.75
CA GLU A 49 15.20 28.65 12.35
C GLU A 49 14.05 27.66 12.61
N ALA A 50 12.94 28.12 13.20
CA ALA A 50 11.75 27.30 13.42
C ALA A 50 11.15 26.82 12.10
N LYS A 51 11.07 27.67 11.08
CA LYS A 51 10.60 27.30 9.74
C LYS A 51 11.48 26.24 9.11
N LYS A 52 12.81 26.35 9.24
CA LYS A 52 13.76 25.36 8.74
C LYS A 52 13.54 23.98 9.39
N GLN A 53 13.40 23.94 10.72
CA GLN A 53 13.13 22.69 11.45
C GLN A 53 11.81 22.03 11.02
N LEU A 54 10.75 22.82 10.86
CA LEU A 54 9.45 22.33 10.39
C LEU A 54 9.52 21.78 8.96
N GLU A 55 10.33 22.41 8.09
CA GLU A 55 10.54 21.96 6.71
C GLU A 55 11.33 20.64 6.67
N GLU A 56 12.41 20.52 7.43
CA GLU A 56 13.20 19.28 7.56
C GLU A 56 12.34 18.11 8.09
N GLU A 57 11.50 18.37 9.10
CA GLU A 57 10.57 17.36 9.62
C GLU A 57 9.51 16.96 8.57
N ARG A 58 8.98 17.93 7.82
CA ARG A 58 8.02 17.66 6.74
C ARG A 58 8.62 16.77 5.66
N GLU A 59 9.84 17.08 5.19
CA GLU A 59 10.53 16.26 4.19
C GLU A 59 10.78 14.84 4.71
N ARG A 60 11.19 14.68 5.98
CA ARG A 60 11.37 13.37 6.61
C ARG A 60 10.06 12.57 6.64
N LEU A 61 8.96 13.20 7.04
CA LEU A 61 7.64 12.55 7.08
C LEU A 61 7.16 12.19 5.67
N GLN A 62 7.38 13.04 4.67
CA GLN A 62 7.02 12.73 3.28
C GLN A 62 7.78 11.50 2.75
N LYS A 63 9.09 11.39 3.03
CA LYS A 63 9.86 10.18 2.69
C LYS A 63 9.31 8.95 3.39
N ARG A 64 8.97 9.06 4.67
CA ARG A 64 8.41 7.94 5.43
C ARG A 64 7.05 7.49 4.92
N VAL A 65 6.17 8.42 4.56
CA VAL A 65 4.87 8.11 3.93
C VAL A 65 5.08 7.36 2.61
N HIS A 66 6.03 7.79 1.79
CA HIS A 66 6.34 7.11 0.54
C HIS A 66 6.82 5.67 0.78
N GLU A 67 7.77 5.47 1.69
CA GLU A 67 8.24 4.13 2.09
C GLU A 67 7.10 3.25 2.61
N LEU A 68 6.21 3.79 3.44
CA LEU A 68 5.07 3.05 3.99
C LEU A 68 4.08 2.63 2.90
N VAL A 69 3.87 3.46 1.88
CA VAL A 69 3.03 3.10 0.72
C VAL A 69 3.65 1.94 -0.05
N GLU A 70 4.96 1.98 -0.32
CA GLU A 70 5.67 0.88 -0.99
C GLU A 70 5.62 -0.42 -0.18
N LEU A 71 5.81 -0.34 1.15
CA LEU A 71 5.69 -1.49 2.04
C LEU A 71 4.28 -2.08 2.01
N ILE A 72 3.24 -1.25 2.13
CA ILE A 72 1.85 -1.68 2.06
C ILE A 72 1.57 -2.38 0.73
N ASP A 73 2.03 -1.82 -0.38
CA ASP A 73 1.77 -2.39 -1.69
C ASP A 73 2.55 -3.69 -1.92
N SER A 74 3.77 -3.82 -1.39
CA SER A 74 4.51 -5.09 -1.40
C SER A 74 3.80 -6.19 -0.59
N GLU A 75 3.27 -5.87 0.60
CA GLU A 75 2.52 -6.81 1.44
C GLU A 75 1.20 -7.24 0.76
N LYS A 76 0.50 -6.29 0.13
CA LYS A 76 -0.69 -6.60 -0.69
C LYS A 76 -0.33 -7.49 -1.88
N GLU A 77 0.78 -7.25 -2.56
CA GLU A 77 1.23 -8.07 -3.69
C GLU A 77 1.49 -9.52 -3.25
N ILE A 78 2.12 -9.72 -2.10
CA ILE A 78 2.32 -11.05 -1.50
C ILE A 78 0.98 -11.73 -1.21
N LEU A 79 0.01 -10.98 -0.66
CA LEU A 79 -1.33 -11.49 -0.40
C LEU A 79 -2.09 -11.82 -1.68
N MET A 80 -1.95 -11.00 -2.74
CA MET A 80 -2.58 -11.23 -4.04
C MET A 80 -1.98 -12.46 -4.72
N LYS A 81 -0.66 -12.56 -4.86
CA LYS A 81 0.02 -13.73 -5.47
C LYS A 81 -0.35 -15.05 -4.79
N LYS A 82 -0.67 -15.04 -3.49
CA LYS A 82 -1.10 -16.24 -2.74
C LYS A 82 -2.59 -16.54 -2.84
N ASN A 83 -3.44 -15.55 -3.09
CA ASN A 83 -4.90 -15.65 -2.93
C ASN A 83 -5.74 -15.21 -4.13
N VAL A 84 -5.25 -15.21 -5.38
CA VAL A 84 -6.16 -15.05 -6.52
C VAL A 84 -6.63 -16.42 -7.02
N PRO A 85 -7.92 -16.78 -6.85
CA PRO A 85 -8.51 -17.87 -7.61
C PRO A 85 -8.38 -17.54 -9.09
N VAL A 86 -7.99 -18.51 -9.91
CA VAL A 86 -7.80 -18.36 -11.36
C VAL A 86 -8.97 -17.63 -12.02
N GLU A 87 -10.19 -17.90 -11.57
CA GLU A 87 -11.43 -17.26 -12.03
C GLU A 87 -11.46 -15.73 -11.84
N GLN A 88 -10.88 -15.20 -10.75
CA GLN A 88 -10.79 -13.76 -10.51
C GLN A 88 -9.65 -13.10 -11.29
N MET A 89 -8.55 -13.83 -11.53
CA MET A 89 -7.46 -13.39 -12.41
C MET A 89 -7.97 -13.18 -13.84
N LEU A 90 -8.75 -14.14 -14.37
CA LEU A 90 -9.36 -14.06 -15.70
C LEU A 90 -10.37 -12.91 -15.80
N LYS A 91 -11.19 -12.69 -14.75
CA LYS A 91 -12.25 -11.66 -14.76
C LYS A 91 -11.75 -10.22 -14.59
N TYR A 92 -10.74 -9.98 -13.75
CA TYR A 92 -10.35 -8.61 -13.37
C TYR A 92 -9.03 -8.12 -13.99
N LEU A 93 -8.14 -9.01 -14.41
CA LEU A 93 -6.85 -8.62 -14.99
C LEU A 93 -6.81 -8.69 -16.53
N GLY A 94 -7.94 -9.00 -17.18
CA GLY A 94 -8.06 -8.98 -18.64
C GLY A 94 -7.33 -10.14 -19.36
N TYR A 95 -6.96 -11.19 -18.64
CA TYR A 95 -6.42 -12.40 -19.26
C TYR A 95 -7.56 -13.19 -19.92
N GLU A 96 -7.61 -13.20 -21.25
CA GLU A 96 -8.61 -13.97 -22.01
C GLU A 96 -8.34 -15.48 -22.02
N LYS A 97 -7.11 -15.90 -21.68
CA LYS A 97 -6.64 -17.29 -21.73
C LYS A 97 -5.63 -17.55 -20.62
N LEU A 98 -5.61 -18.78 -20.10
CA LEU A 98 -4.53 -19.25 -19.24
C LEU A 98 -3.25 -19.43 -20.07
N THR A 99 -2.12 -18.99 -19.53
CA THR A 99 -0.82 -19.37 -20.10
C THR A 99 -0.58 -20.86 -19.82
N ARG A 100 0.29 -21.48 -20.63
CA ARG A 100 0.67 -22.89 -20.44
C ARG A 100 1.20 -23.15 -19.02
N GLU A 101 2.01 -22.23 -18.51
CA GLU A 101 2.56 -22.28 -17.15
C GLU A 101 1.46 -22.28 -16.09
N MET A 102 0.43 -21.42 -16.24
CA MET A 102 -0.73 -21.41 -15.34
C MET A 102 -1.58 -22.68 -15.46
N LEU A 103 -1.72 -23.23 -16.66
CA LEU A 103 -2.45 -24.49 -16.85
C LEU A 103 -1.77 -25.64 -16.09
N GLU A 104 -0.45 -25.75 -16.24
CA GLU A 104 0.36 -26.79 -15.58
C GLU A 104 0.39 -26.64 -14.05
N GLU A 105 0.29 -25.42 -13.51
CA GLU A 105 0.31 -25.17 -12.06
C GLU A 105 -1.07 -25.37 -11.39
N TYR A 106 -2.17 -24.97 -12.05
CA TYR A 106 -3.48 -24.87 -11.40
C TYR A 106 -4.47 -25.95 -11.81
N VAL A 107 -4.26 -26.61 -12.95
CA VAL A 107 -5.20 -27.64 -13.46
C VAL A 107 -4.67 -29.01 -13.12
N GLN A 108 -5.48 -29.77 -12.39
CA GLN A 108 -5.23 -31.18 -12.07
C GLN A 108 -5.52 -32.08 -13.28
N GLY A 109 -6.59 -31.78 -14.02
CA GLY A 109 -7.02 -32.56 -15.17
C GLY A 109 -7.99 -31.80 -16.08
N ILE A 110 -7.95 -32.11 -17.37
CA ILE A 110 -8.94 -31.66 -18.35
C ILE A 110 -9.55 -32.90 -18.99
N TYR A 111 -10.85 -33.07 -18.81
CA TYR A 111 -11.61 -34.19 -19.34
C TYR A 111 -12.47 -33.72 -20.50
N VAL A 112 -12.35 -34.39 -21.64
CA VAL A 112 -13.12 -34.09 -22.85
C VAL A 112 -14.01 -35.27 -23.14
N TYR A 113 -15.32 -35.03 -23.19
CA TYR A 113 -16.34 -36.05 -23.43
C TYR A 113 -16.71 -36.11 -24.92
N ASP A 114 -17.27 -37.24 -25.35
CA ASP A 114 -17.67 -37.48 -26.75
C ASP A 114 -18.76 -36.49 -27.25
N ASP A 115 -19.53 -35.90 -26.34
CA ASP A 115 -20.52 -34.85 -26.63
C ASP A 115 -19.90 -33.45 -26.76
N GLY A 116 -18.57 -33.34 -26.66
CA GLY A 116 -17.81 -32.09 -26.76
C GLY A 116 -17.76 -31.28 -25.47
N ARG A 117 -18.29 -31.79 -24.36
CA ARG A 117 -18.18 -31.13 -23.05
C ARG A 117 -16.74 -31.20 -22.55
N VAL A 118 -16.30 -30.12 -21.92
CA VAL A 118 -14.99 -30.04 -21.25
C VAL A 118 -15.21 -29.79 -19.78
N GLU A 119 -14.62 -30.65 -18.94
CA GLU A 119 -14.59 -30.48 -17.49
C GLU A 119 -13.14 -30.26 -17.05
N VAL A 120 -12.93 -29.24 -16.22
CA VAL A 120 -11.61 -28.88 -15.70
C VAL A 120 -11.61 -29.16 -14.21
N GLU A 121 -10.75 -30.09 -13.80
CA GLU A 121 -10.47 -30.39 -12.40
C GLU A 121 -9.32 -29.49 -11.95
N TRP A 122 -9.55 -28.68 -10.92
CA TRP A 122 -8.58 -27.73 -10.39
C TRP A 122 -7.80 -28.36 -9.24
N ASN A 123 -6.52 -28.04 -9.13
CA ASN A 123 -5.72 -28.44 -7.96
C ASN A 123 -6.33 -27.83 -6.70
N GLU A 124 -6.82 -28.67 -5.78
CA GLU A 124 -7.27 -28.21 -4.47
C GLU A 124 -6.06 -27.72 -3.66
N LYS A 125 -5.99 -26.41 -3.38
CA LYS A 125 -5.03 -25.88 -2.40
C LYS A 125 -5.55 -26.18 -0.99
N GLN A 126 -4.88 -27.08 -0.27
CA GLN A 126 -4.99 -27.19 1.19
C GLN A 126 -4.38 -25.97 1.90
#